data_AF-A0AAR2L781-F1
#
_entry.id   AF-A0AAR2L781-F1
#
_cell.length_a   1.000
_cell.length_b   1.000
_cell.length_c   1.000
_cell.angle_alpha   90.00
_cell.angle_beta   90.00
_cell.angle_gamma   90.00
#
_symmetry.space_group_name_H-M   'P 1'
#
loop_
_entity.id
_entity.type
_entity.pdbx_description
1 polymer ?
#
loop_
_entity_poly.entity_id
_entity_poly.type
_entity_poly.pdbx_seq_one_letter_code
_entity_poly.pdbx_strand_id
1 'polypeptide(L)'
;MWAFLVTHTLSLCLQVRRRLEMFTTLGRRVAANSTFPVSRPDKFSGDPDKCHGFLLQCSVYFENSPVNSDSAKLSFIVSRLADRALEWATAK
;
A
#
# COMPACT_ATOMS: atom_id res chain seq x y z
N MET A 1 -24.59 12.86 -23.92
CA MET A 1 -23.20 13.25 -23.62
C MET A 1 -22.76 12.99 -22.18
N TRP A 2 -23.66 13.02 -21.18
CA TRP A 2 -23.32 12.82 -19.75
C TRP A 2 -23.11 11.35 -19.32
N ALA A 3 -23.70 10.39 -20.05
CA ALA A 3 -23.58 8.96 -19.73
C ALA A 3 -22.14 8.40 -19.91
N PHE A 4 -21.32 9.00 -20.78
CA PHE A 4 -19.92 8.58 -21.01
C PHE A 4 -18.96 9.01 -19.90
N LEU A 5 -19.23 10.12 -19.19
CA LEU A 5 -18.42 10.51 -18.04
C LEU A 5 -18.68 9.60 -16.84
N VAL A 6 -19.96 9.24 -16.59
CA VAL A 6 -20.33 8.42 -15.43
C VAL A 6 -19.76 7.01 -15.51
N THR A 7 -19.71 6.41 -16.72
CA THR A 7 -19.11 5.07 -16.92
C THR A 7 -17.59 5.08 -16.76
N HIS A 8 -16.91 6.15 -17.17
CA HIS A 8 -15.46 6.29 -16.99
C HIS A 8 -15.08 6.41 -15.51
N THR A 9 -15.83 7.19 -14.74
CA THR A 9 -15.58 7.37 -13.29
C THR A 9 -15.83 6.08 -12.51
N LEU A 10 -16.88 5.32 -12.85
CA LEU A 10 -17.15 4.02 -12.24
C LEU A 10 -16.09 2.98 -12.60
N SER A 11 -15.57 3.00 -13.83
CA SER A 11 -14.49 2.11 -14.27
C SER A 11 -13.19 2.38 -13.49
N LEU A 12 -12.80 3.65 -13.35
CA LEU A 12 -11.64 4.04 -12.55
C LEU A 12 -11.81 3.67 -11.08
N CYS A 13 -13.00 3.86 -10.51
CA CYS A 13 -13.29 3.51 -9.12
C CYS A 13 -13.22 1.99 -8.88
N LEU A 14 -13.72 1.19 -9.82
CA LEU A 14 -13.58 -0.27 -9.79
C LEU A 14 -12.13 -0.73 -9.99
N GLN A 15 -11.35 -0.02 -10.81
CA GLN A 15 -9.93 -0.29 -11.01
C GLN A 15 -9.14 -0.02 -9.72
N VAL A 16 -9.43 1.10 -9.04
CA VAL A 16 -8.81 1.48 -7.76
C VAL A 16 -9.20 0.51 -6.65
N ARG A 17 -10.49 0.14 -6.55
CA ARG A 17 -10.97 -0.87 -5.58
C ARG A 17 -10.32 -2.23 -5.80
N ARG A 18 -10.26 -2.73 -7.04
CA ARG A 18 -9.57 -4.01 -7.34
C ARG A 18 -8.10 -3.97 -6.97
N ARG A 19 -7.43 -2.84 -7.21
CA ARG A 19 -6.01 -2.67 -6.86
C ARG A 19 -5.82 -2.65 -5.34
N LEU A 20 -6.73 -2.01 -4.60
CA LEU A 20 -6.73 -1.98 -3.14
C LEU A 20 -7.04 -3.35 -2.50
N GLU A 21 -7.96 -4.12 -3.10
CA GLU A 21 -8.33 -5.48 -2.67
C GLU A 21 -7.20 -6.50 -2.90
N MET A 22 -6.44 -6.33 -3.99
CA MET A 22 -5.25 -7.14 -4.25
C MET A 22 -4.17 -6.91 -3.17
N PHE A 23 -4.07 -5.69 -2.64
CA PHE A 23 -3.15 -5.35 -1.56
C PHE A 23 -3.62 -5.85 -0.18
N THR A 24 -4.93 -5.93 0.06
CA THR A 24 -5.47 -6.42 1.34
C THR A 24 -5.51 -7.94 1.44
N THR A 25 -5.61 -8.66 0.31
CA THR A 25 -5.58 -10.13 0.29
C THR A 25 -4.17 -10.70 0.50
N LEU A 26 -3.13 -10.02 0.01
CA LEU A 26 -1.74 -10.44 0.19
C LEU A 26 -1.21 -10.27 1.63
N GLY A 27 -1.78 -9.36 2.43
CA GLY A 27 -1.35 -9.11 3.82
C GLY A 27 -1.90 -10.08 4.88
N ARG A 28 -2.61 -11.16 4.50
CA ARG A 28 -3.35 -12.00 5.47
C ARG A 28 -2.60 -13.23 6.00
N ARG A 29 -1.44 -13.63 5.47
CA ARG A 29 -0.75 -14.84 5.99
C ARG A 29 0.77 -14.81 5.84
N VAL A 30 1.48 -14.28 6.84
CA VAL A 30 2.68 -14.92 7.40
C VAL A 30 2.69 -14.64 8.91
N ALA A 31 2.49 -15.68 9.72
CA ALA A 31 2.80 -15.65 11.13
C ALA A 31 4.11 -16.42 11.31
N ALA A 32 5.22 -15.72 11.55
CA ALA A 32 6.47 -16.34 11.94
C ALA A 32 7.19 -15.45 12.95
N ASN A 33 6.97 -15.75 14.24
CA ASN A 33 7.83 -15.30 15.32
C ASN A 33 9.24 -15.86 15.06
N SER A 34 10.12 -15.07 14.47
CA SER A 34 11.55 -15.35 14.46
C SER A 34 12.32 -14.06 14.72
N THR A 35 13.19 -14.11 15.73
CA THR A 35 13.90 -12.99 16.34
C THR A 35 15.03 -12.47 15.46
N PHE A 36 14.71 -12.08 14.23
CA PHE A 36 15.61 -11.33 13.35
C PHE A 36 15.06 -9.91 13.18
N PRO A 37 15.84 -8.86 13.49
CA PRO A 37 15.36 -7.50 13.32
C PRO A 37 15.09 -7.23 11.83
N VAL A 38 13.82 -7.08 11.48
CA VAL A 38 13.41 -6.74 10.11
C VAL A 38 13.83 -5.31 9.80
N SER A 39 14.56 -5.13 8.70
CA SER A 39 14.97 -3.81 8.24
C SER A 39 13.76 -2.99 7.81
N ARG A 40 13.78 -1.67 8.06
CA ARG A 40 12.70 -0.78 7.63
C ARG A 40 12.65 -0.76 6.09
N PRO A 41 11.46 -0.90 5.47
CA PRO A 41 11.29 -0.78 4.03
C PRO A 41 11.84 0.53 3.49
N ASP A 42 12.36 0.53 2.25
CA ASP A 42 12.86 1.73 1.59
C ASP A 42 11.73 2.72 1.20
N LYS A 43 12.11 3.92 0.76
CA LYS A 43 11.15 4.90 0.27
C LYS A 43 10.60 4.45 -1.09
N PHE A 44 9.31 4.62 -1.30
CA PHE A 44 8.63 4.24 -2.54
C PHE A 44 8.32 5.49 -3.37
N SER A 45 8.95 5.62 -4.54
CA SER A 45 8.80 6.77 -5.43
C SER A 45 7.57 6.74 -6.35
N GLY A 46 6.84 5.61 -6.40
CA GLY A 46 5.67 5.44 -7.29
C GLY A 46 5.91 4.56 -8.51
N ASP A 47 7.05 3.86 -8.58
CA ASP A 47 7.37 2.87 -9.62
C ASP A 47 6.43 1.65 -9.53
N PRO A 48 5.55 1.40 -10.52
CA PRO A 48 4.59 0.29 -10.48
C PRO A 48 5.25 -1.08 -10.32
N ASP A 49 6.43 -1.28 -10.91
CA ASP A 49 7.13 -2.57 -10.90
C ASP A 49 7.71 -2.91 -9.52
N LYS A 50 7.97 -1.88 -8.71
CA LYS A 50 8.48 -2.00 -7.33
C LYS A 50 7.37 -2.01 -6.28
N CYS A 51 6.13 -1.72 -6.66
CA CYS A 51 5.01 -1.58 -5.74
C CYS A 51 4.75 -2.87 -4.94
N HIS A 52 4.78 -4.02 -5.61
CA HIS A 52 4.57 -5.31 -4.95
C HIS A 52 5.68 -5.63 -3.94
N GLY A 53 6.95 -5.39 -4.30
CA GLY A 53 8.08 -5.58 -3.40
C GLY A 53 8.03 -4.66 -2.17
N PHE A 54 7.68 -3.39 -2.36
CA PHE A 54 7.51 -2.44 -1.26
C PHE A 54 6.44 -2.88 -0.25
N LEU A 55 5.29 -3.36 -0.72
CA LEU A 55 4.20 -3.79 0.16
C LEU A 55 4.52 -5.10 0.88
N LEU A 56 5.21 -6.03 0.21
CA LEU A 56 5.72 -7.24 0.86
C LEU A 56 6.66 -6.87 2.01
N GLN A 57 7.61 -5.97 1.80
CA GLN A 57 8.51 -5.48 2.85
C GLN A 57 7.73 -4.84 4.02
N CYS A 58 6.69 -4.05 3.72
CA CYS A 58 5.82 -3.47 4.75
C CYS A 58 5.07 -4.55 5.55
N SER A 59 4.54 -5.59 4.89
CA SER A 59 3.86 -6.71 5.58
C SER A 59 4.78 -7.40 6.57
N VAL A 60 5.98 -7.78 6.12
CA VAL A 60 6.99 -8.44 6.97
C VAL A 60 7.40 -7.54 8.13
N TYR A 61 7.57 -6.23 7.90
CA TYR A 61 7.89 -5.28 8.96
C TYR A 61 6.78 -5.19 10.02
N PHE A 62 5.51 -5.16 9.61
CA PHE A 62 4.38 -5.07 10.55
C PHE A 62 4.09 -6.37 11.30
N GLU A 63 4.30 -7.53 10.68
CA GLU A 63 4.18 -8.84 11.33
C GLU A 63 5.18 -9.00 12.48
N ASN A 64 6.32 -8.28 12.41
CA ASN A 64 7.38 -8.29 13.42
C ASN A 64 7.39 -7.03 14.32
N SER A 65 6.39 -6.14 14.16
CA SER A 65 6.26 -4.92 14.95
C SER A 65 5.27 -5.11 16.09
N PRO A 66 5.56 -4.60 17.30
CA PRO A 66 4.59 -4.59 18.41
C PRO A 66 3.39 -3.67 18.12
N VAL A 67 3.52 -2.77 17.14
CA VAL A 67 2.45 -1.84 16.73
C VAL A 67 1.71 -2.42 15.53
N ASN A 68 0.48 -2.87 15.77
CA ASN A 68 -0.36 -3.58 14.81
C ASN A 68 -1.68 -2.87 14.46
N SER A 69 -1.89 -1.62 14.90
CA SER A 69 -3.07 -0.84 14.55
C SER A 69 -3.04 -0.38 13.08
N ASP A 70 -4.19 -0.43 12.41
CA ASP A 70 -4.28 -0.07 11.00
C ASP A 70 -3.91 1.41 10.75
N SER A 71 -4.27 2.30 11.68
CA SER A 71 -3.87 3.71 11.62
C SER A 71 -2.34 3.90 11.68
N ALA A 72 -1.63 3.12 12.50
CA ALA A 72 -0.18 3.18 12.58
C ALA A 72 0.48 2.59 11.33
N LYS A 73 -0.05 1.48 10.79
CA LYS A 73 0.42 0.87 9.55
C LYS A 73 0.25 1.83 8.37
N LEU A 74 -0.91 2.46 8.24
CA LEU A 74 -1.18 3.45 7.20
C LEU A 74 -0.26 4.67 7.33
N SER A 75 -0.13 5.22 8.53
CA SER A 75 0.76 6.36 8.78
C SER A 75 2.22 6.03 8.42
N PHE A 76 2.67 4.80 8.74
CA PHE A 76 3.98 4.32 8.36
C PHE A 76 4.13 4.23 6.84
N ILE A 77 3.20 3.59 6.12
CA ILE A 77 3.26 3.47 4.66
C ILE A 77 3.31 4.85 4.01
N VAL A 78 2.47 5.79 4.44
CA VAL A 78 2.46 7.18 3.95
C VAL A 78 3.81 7.86 4.19
N SER A 79 4.43 7.68 5.36
CA SER A 79 5.76 8.25 5.66
C SER A 79 6.90 7.71 4.77
N ARG A 80 6.68 6.52 4.17
CA ARG A 80 7.62 5.89 3.23
C ARG A 80 7.36 6.27 1.78
N LEU A 81 6.27 6.94 1.45
CA LEU A 81 6.07 7.45 0.09
C LEU A 81 7.04 8.60 -0.20
N ALA A 82 7.45 8.69 -1.46
CA ALA A 82 8.33 9.73 -1.99
C ALA A 82 7.90 10.12 -3.40
N ASP A 83 8.38 11.28 -3.85
CA ASP A 83 8.20 11.78 -5.21
C ASP A 83 6.75 11.67 -5.69
N ARG A 84 6.55 11.01 -6.84
CA ARG A 84 5.25 10.81 -7.47
C ARG A 84 4.27 10.06 -6.57
N ALA A 85 4.70 9.09 -5.78
CA ALA A 85 3.78 8.41 -4.86
C ALA A 85 3.27 9.34 -3.74
N LEU A 86 4.13 10.25 -3.26
CA LEU A 86 3.74 11.22 -2.25
C LEU A 86 2.80 12.28 -2.84
N GLU A 87 3.06 12.75 -4.05
CA GLU A 87 2.15 13.65 -4.78
C GLU A 87 0.76 13.02 -4.95
N TRP A 88 0.70 11.74 -5.34
CA TRP A 88 -0.57 11.03 -5.49
C TRP A 88 -1.33 10.87 -4.16
N ALA A 89 -0.61 10.60 -3.07
CA ALA A 89 -1.23 10.43 -1.75
C ALA A 89 -1.71 11.74 -1.12
N THR A 90 -1.16 12.87 -1.54
CA THR A 90 -1.46 14.20 -0.99
C THR A 90 -2.31 15.07 -1.91
N ALA A 91 -2.58 14.60 -3.13
CA ALA A 91 -3.47 15.26 -4.09
C ALA A 91 -4.87 15.42 -3.49
N LYS A 92 -5.39 16.66 -3.54
CA LYS A 92 -6.73 17.04 -3.08
C LYS A 92 -7.77 16.90 -4.18
#